data_AF-A0A1F5C9K3-F1
#
_entry.id   AF-A0A1F5C9K3-F1
#
_cell.length_a   1.000
_cell.length_b   1.000
_cell.length_c   1.000
_cell.angle_alpha   90.00
_cell.angle_beta   90.00
_cell.angle_gamma   90.00
#
_symmetry.space_group_name_H-M   'P 1'
#
loop_
_entity.id
_entity.type
_entity.pdbx_description
1 polymer ?
#
loop_
_entity_poly.entity_id
_entity_poly.type
_entity_poly.pdbx_seq_one_letter_code
_entity_poly.pdbx_strand_id
1 'polypeptide(L)'
;MNTMKKSLRIAVILSAFLALYSCNPIEDDSRSASMLLVDNVLGTDAEGKSGNYLQSDVVLSSGTIKADTATATLRAETLDPDPLLGTSPYNDLVVTRYLVSYTRTDGRNVPGVDVPYPFEGSMSTVVKAGSTASVSFIIVREVAKLEPPLLRLVDLGAEVVLACTAKVEFYGHDTTNRTVKATGYLTIYFANYADEEAQPPT
;
A
#
# COMPACT_ATOMS: atom_id res chain seq x y z
N MET A 1 -9.15 29.03 56.89
CA MET A 1 -9.93 29.18 55.63
C MET A 1 -9.07 29.47 54.38
N ASN A 2 -7.93 30.17 54.48
CA ASN A 2 -7.07 30.48 53.31
C ASN A 2 -6.25 29.29 52.78
N THR A 3 -5.87 28.34 53.63
CA THR A 3 -5.15 27.11 53.24
C THR A 3 -6.04 26.16 52.45
N MET A 4 -7.29 25.95 52.90
CA MET A 4 -8.26 25.07 52.23
C MET A 4 -8.61 25.56 50.81
N LYS A 5 -8.71 26.87 50.61
CA LYS A 5 -8.92 27.48 49.27
C LYS A 5 -7.71 27.30 48.34
N LYS A 6 -6.48 27.31 48.88
CA LYS A 6 -5.25 27.06 48.11
C LYS A 6 -5.15 25.59 47.70
N SER A 7 -5.43 24.66 48.63
CA SER A 7 -5.42 23.22 48.36
C SER A 7 -6.47 22.83 47.30
N LEU A 8 -7.68 23.41 47.35
CA LEU A 8 -8.72 23.15 46.36
C LEU A 8 -8.33 23.68 44.96
N ARG A 9 -7.69 24.86 44.89
CA ARG A 9 -7.19 25.40 43.61
C ARG A 9 -6.10 24.53 42.99
N ILE A 10 -5.17 24.02 43.80
CA ILE A 10 -4.11 23.12 43.34
C ILE A 10 -4.71 21.81 42.81
N ALA A 11 -5.70 21.24 43.52
CA ALA A 11 -6.35 20.00 43.09
C ALA A 11 -7.09 20.16 41.74
N VAL A 12 -7.79 21.27 41.53
CA VAL A 12 -8.49 21.57 40.26
C VAL A 12 -7.50 21.78 39.12
N ILE A 13 -6.38 22.48 39.37
CA ILE A 13 -5.34 22.69 38.35
C ILE A 13 -4.69 21.35 37.98
N LEU A 14 -4.37 20.50 38.96
CA LEU A 14 -3.73 19.21 38.72
C LEU A 14 -4.64 18.24 37.94
N SER A 15 -5.94 18.22 38.24
CA SER A 15 -6.91 17.41 37.49
C SER A 15 -7.16 17.93 36.07
N ALA A 16 -7.10 19.24 35.85
CA ALA A 16 -7.12 19.80 34.50
C ALA A 16 -5.86 19.45 33.68
N PHE A 17 -4.68 19.38 34.30
CA PHE A 17 -3.45 18.95 33.63
C PHE A 17 -3.47 17.46 33.25
N LEU A 18 -4.07 16.60 34.07
CA LEU A 18 -4.22 15.16 33.77
C LEU A 18 -5.17 14.90 32.59
N ALA A 19 -6.20 15.75 32.41
CA ALA A 19 -7.13 15.64 31.28
C ALA A 19 -6.51 16.00 29.93
N LEU A 20 -5.40 16.77 29.91
CA LEU A 20 -4.71 17.16 28.67
C LEU A 20 -3.70 16.12 28.17
N TYR A 21 -3.36 15.12 28.98
CA TYR A 21 -2.47 14.02 28.58
C TYR A 21 -3.22 12.82 27.95
N SER A 22 -4.55 12.81 27.93
CA SER A 22 -5.33 11.70 27.36
C SER A 22 -5.69 11.87 25.89
N CYS A 23 -5.38 13.00 25.26
CA CYS A 23 -5.50 13.16 23.82
C CYS A 23 -4.19 12.77 23.16
N ASN A 24 -4.02 11.48 22.89
CA ASN A 24 -2.96 11.01 22.00
C ASN A 24 -3.54 11.02 20.57
N PRO A 25 -3.18 11.99 19.70
CA PRO A 25 -3.75 12.10 18.33
C PRO A 25 -3.29 10.98 17.37
N ILE A 26 -2.75 9.89 17.90
CA ILE A 26 -2.22 8.75 17.13
C ILE A 26 -3.34 7.80 16.65
N GLU A 27 -4.58 7.93 17.14
CA GLU A 27 -5.68 6.98 16.89
C GLU A 27 -6.89 7.51 16.09
N ASP A 28 -6.82 8.68 15.43
CA ASP A 28 -8.03 9.25 14.80
C ASP A 28 -8.45 8.61 13.44
N ASP A 29 -7.61 7.75 12.84
CA ASP A 29 -7.92 7.12 11.54
C ASP A 29 -8.63 5.76 11.65
N SER A 30 -8.58 5.10 12.81
CA SER A 30 -9.22 3.81 13.03
C SER A 30 -9.49 3.53 14.51
N ARG A 31 -10.64 2.93 14.82
CA ARG A 31 -10.98 2.40 16.15
C ARG A 31 -10.71 0.89 16.28
N SER A 32 -10.05 0.28 15.30
CA SER A 32 -9.69 -1.14 15.31
C SER A 32 -8.70 -1.44 16.44
N ALA A 33 -8.87 -2.59 17.10
CA ALA A 33 -7.89 -3.09 18.07
C ALA A 33 -6.63 -3.70 17.40
N SER A 34 -6.62 -3.70 16.06
CA SER A 34 -5.53 -4.17 15.21
C SER A 34 -5.16 -3.15 14.15
N MET A 35 -3.88 -3.07 13.85
CA MET A 35 -3.29 -2.30 12.77
C MET A 35 -2.99 -3.19 11.58
N LEU A 36 -3.23 -2.68 10.37
CA LEU A 36 -2.74 -3.29 9.14
C LEU A 36 -1.42 -2.63 8.76
N LEU A 37 -0.41 -3.42 8.46
CA LEU A 37 0.89 -2.97 7.99
C LEU A 37 1.23 -3.62 6.65
N VAL A 38 2.01 -2.93 5.83
CA VAL A 38 2.66 -3.49 4.65
C VAL A 38 4.13 -3.68 4.98
N ASP A 39 4.58 -4.93 5.04
CA ASP A 39 5.99 -5.26 5.33
C ASP A 39 6.87 -5.03 4.10
N ASN A 40 6.37 -5.44 2.93
CA ASN A 40 7.02 -5.22 1.65
C ASN A 40 5.99 -5.23 0.51
N VAL A 41 6.39 -4.63 -0.60
CA VAL A 41 5.78 -4.79 -1.92
C VAL A 41 6.90 -5.20 -2.87
N LEU A 42 6.73 -6.32 -3.55
CA LEU A 42 7.69 -6.90 -4.48
C LEU A 42 7.11 -6.90 -5.90
N GLY A 43 7.87 -6.39 -6.85
CA GLY A 43 7.64 -6.54 -8.28
C GLY A 43 8.53 -7.63 -8.88
N THR A 44 8.61 -7.64 -10.21
CA THR A 44 9.52 -8.49 -10.97
C THR A 44 10.43 -7.64 -11.87
N ASP A 45 11.66 -8.07 -12.07
CA ASP A 45 12.51 -7.55 -13.15
C ASP A 45 12.11 -8.14 -14.52
N ALA A 46 12.79 -7.71 -15.58
CA ALA A 46 12.55 -8.15 -16.95
C ALA A 46 12.77 -9.67 -17.12
N GLU A 47 13.62 -10.27 -16.28
CA GLU A 47 13.88 -11.72 -16.24
C GLU A 47 12.85 -12.48 -15.38
N GLY A 48 11.86 -11.79 -14.80
CA GLY A 48 10.80 -12.38 -13.99
C GLY A 48 11.21 -12.68 -12.53
N LYS A 49 12.37 -12.22 -12.10
CA LYS A 49 12.87 -12.40 -10.73
C LYS A 49 12.32 -11.31 -9.81
N SER A 50 11.98 -11.72 -8.58
CA SER A 50 11.34 -10.85 -7.61
C SER A 50 12.32 -9.79 -7.03
N GLY A 51 11.84 -8.56 -6.85
CA GLY A 51 12.64 -7.46 -6.32
C GLY A 51 11.81 -6.30 -5.74
N ASN A 52 12.48 -5.34 -5.10
CA ASN A 52 11.86 -4.12 -4.52
C ASN A 52 11.54 -3.04 -5.58
N TYR A 53 11.43 -3.45 -6.84
CA TYR A 53 11.05 -2.65 -7.98
C TYR A 53 10.32 -3.55 -8.99
N LEU A 54 9.65 -2.92 -9.94
CA LEU A 54 9.05 -3.59 -11.10
C LEU A 54 9.64 -3.02 -12.37
N GLN A 55 10.06 -3.89 -13.29
CA GLN A 55 10.27 -3.54 -14.68
C GLN A 55 9.03 -3.99 -15.45
N SER A 56 8.35 -3.03 -16.06
CA SER A 56 7.05 -3.22 -16.72
C SER A 56 7.21 -2.97 -18.21
N ASP A 57 7.07 -4.03 -19.00
CA ASP A 57 7.04 -3.93 -20.45
C ASP A 57 5.74 -3.33 -20.93
N VAL A 58 5.79 -2.23 -21.67
CA VAL A 58 4.56 -1.66 -22.26
C VAL A 58 4.01 -2.60 -23.32
N VAL A 59 4.87 -3.14 -24.17
CA VAL A 59 4.55 -4.17 -25.16
C VAL A 59 5.67 -5.19 -25.15
N LEU A 60 5.30 -6.47 -25.01
CA LEU A 60 6.26 -7.57 -25.11
C LEU A 60 6.79 -7.67 -26.55
N SER A 61 7.94 -8.30 -26.73
CA SER A 61 8.57 -8.54 -28.04
C SER A 61 7.65 -9.32 -29.00
N SER A 62 6.70 -10.09 -28.46
CA SER A 62 5.63 -10.79 -29.20
C SER A 62 4.52 -9.88 -29.74
N GLY A 63 4.52 -8.59 -29.40
CA GLY A 63 3.43 -7.64 -29.66
C GLY A 63 2.26 -7.75 -28.67
N THR A 64 2.37 -8.61 -27.66
CA THR A 64 1.30 -8.83 -26.66
C THR A 64 1.38 -7.80 -25.53
N ILE A 65 0.22 -7.37 -25.05
CA ILE A 65 0.08 -6.50 -23.88
C ILE A 65 -0.47 -7.32 -22.72
N LYS A 66 0.20 -7.27 -21.58
CA LYS A 66 -0.18 -8.02 -20.37
C LYS A 66 -0.19 -7.09 -19.16
N ALA A 67 -1.12 -7.29 -18.23
CA ALA A 67 -1.07 -6.63 -16.93
C ALA A 67 0.14 -7.12 -16.10
N ASP A 68 0.72 -6.23 -15.30
CA ASP A 68 1.78 -6.59 -14.36
C ASP A 68 1.21 -6.76 -12.95
N THR A 69 1.73 -7.74 -12.24
CA THR A 69 1.34 -8.07 -10.88
C THR A 69 2.46 -7.78 -9.90
N ALA A 70 2.10 -7.33 -8.69
CA ALA A 70 3.00 -7.25 -7.56
C ALA A 70 2.52 -8.17 -6.44
N THR A 71 3.42 -8.50 -5.52
CA THR A 71 3.13 -9.25 -4.31
C THR A 71 3.40 -8.38 -3.09
N ALA A 72 2.43 -8.24 -2.19
CA ALA A 72 2.61 -7.54 -0.92
C ALA A 72 2.55 -8.53 0.25
N THR A 73 3.43 -8.34 1.22
CA THR A 73 3.33 -9.01 2.51
C THR A 73 2.60 -8.08 3.47
N LEU A 74 1.39 -8.47 3.88
CA LEU A 74 0.57 -7.73 4.83
C LEU A 74 0.71 -8.34 6.21
N ARG A 75 0.72 -7.50 7.25
CA ARG A 75 0.79 -7.92 8.65
C ARG A 75 -0.35 -7.30 9.45
N ALA A 76 -0.96 -8.10 10.30
CA ALA A 76 -1.93 -7.62 11.28
C ALA A 76 -1.28 -7.67 12.66
N GLU A 77 -1.18 -6.52 13.31
CA GLU A 77 -0.60 -6.39 14.65
C GLU A 77 -1.67 -5.86 15.60
N THR A 78 -1.80 -6.44 16.79
CA THR A 78 -2.69 -5.89 17.81
C THR A 78 -2.06 -4.68 18.50
N LEU A 79 -2.90 -3.74 18.96
CA LEU A 79 -2.42 -2.59 19.74
C LEU A 79 -1.81 -3.03 21.08
N ASP A 80 -2.28 -4.15 21.63
CA ASP A 80 -1.63 -4.88 22.72
C ASP A 80 -0.74 -5.99 22.11
N PRO A 81 0.59 -5.85 22.11
CA PRO A 81 1.48 -6.79 21.42
C PRO A 81 1.66 -8.13 22.15
N ASP A 82 1.32 -8.23 23.45
CA ASP A 82 1.44 -9.47 24.23
C ASP A 82 0.24 -9.65 25.19
N PRO A 83 -0.97 -9.89 24.66
CA PRO A 83 -2.16 -10.04 25.48
C PRO A 83 -2.07 -11.32 26.32
N LEU A 84 -2.29 -11.20 27.64
CA LEU A 84 -2.19 -12.31 28.61
C LEU A 84 -3.02 -13.55 28.26
N LEU A 85 -4.11 -13.40 27.50
CA LEU A 85 -5.03 -14.47 27.10
C LEU A 85 -4.88 -14.85 25.61
N GLY A 86 -3.85 -14.35 24.94
CA GLY A 86 -3.66 -14.47 23.50
C GLY A 86 -4.57 -13.55 22.70
N THR A 87 -4.32 -13.51 21.40
CA THR A 87 -5.03 -12.62 20.48
C THR A 87 -6.42 -13.17 20.14
N SER A 88 -7.45 -12.32 20.26
CA SER A 88 -8.81 -12.70 19.88
C SER A 88 -8.96 -12.81 18.37
N PRO A 89 -9.70 -13.80 17.84
CA PRO A 89 -10.06 -13.83 16.41
C PRO A 89 -10.82 -12.58 15.94
N TYR A 90 -11.43 -11.82 16.88
CA TYR A 90 -12.08 -10.56 16.51
C TYR A 90 -11.10 -9.49 15.98
N ASN A 91 -9.81 -9.67 16.27
CA ASN A 91 -8.73 -8.80 15.86
C ASN A 91 -8.21 -9.13 14.46
N ASP A 92 -8.69 -10.20 13.81
CA ASP A 92 -8.34 -10.52 12.43
C ASP A 92 -8.82 -9.41 11.48
N LEU A 93 -8.05 -9.18 10.43
CA LEU A 93 -8.31 -8.13 9.45
C LEU A 93 -8.73 -8.74 8.12
N VAL A 94 -9.80 -8.21 7.53
CA VAL A 94 -10.27 -8.55 6.19
C VAL A 94 -9.94 -7.41 5.24
N VAL A 95 -9.02 -7.64 4.32
CA VAL A 95 -8.65 -6.69 3.26
C VAL A 95 -9.57 -6.91 2.07
N THR A 96 -10.24 -5.83 1.63
CA THR A 96 -11.35 -5.90 0.67
C THR A 96 -11.04 -5.24 -0.67
N ARG A 97 -10.12 -4.28 -0.69
CA ARG A 97 -9.72 -3.56 -1.89
C ARG A 97 -8.36 -2.91 -1.75
N TYR A 98 -7.79 -2.55 -2.89
CA TYR A 98 -6.57 -1.75 -2.97
C TYR A 98 -6.73 -0.65 -4.03
N LEU A 99 -6.09 0.49 -3.80
CA LEU A 99 -6.01 1.60 -4.73
C LEU A 99 -4.55 1.77 -5.16
N VAL A 100 -4.30 1.73 -6.47
CA VAL A 100 -3.00 2.06 -7.04
C VAL A 100 -3.04 3.45 -7.62
N SER A 101 -2.07 4.27 -7.24
CA SER A 101 -1.83 5.60 -7.82
C SER A 101 -0.35 5.75 -8.11
N TYR A 102 0.00 6.63 -9.05
CA TYR A 102 1.36 6.77 -9.53
C TYR A 102 1.84 8.20 -9.36
N THR A 103 3.11 8.35 -9.02
CA THR A 103 3.77 9.66 -8.94
C THR A 103 5.18 9.61 -9.51
N ARG A 104 5.64 10.69 -10.14
CA ARG A 104 7.03 10.92 -10.54
C ARG A 104 7.73 11.83 -9.53
N THR A 105 9.04 11.65 -9.41
CA THR A 105 9.92 12.45 -8.55
C THR A 105 10.24 13.83 -9.12
N ASP A 106 10.05 14.03 -10.43
CA ASP A 106 10.26 15.32 -11.13
C ASP A 106 9.09 16.31 -10.97
N GLY A 107 8.06 15.93 -10.21
CA GLY A 107 6.89 16.76 -9.92
C GLY A 107 5.80 16.72 -10.99
N ARG A 108 6.03 16.08 -12.14
CA ARG A 108 5.03 15.89 -13.20
C ARG A 108 4.12 14.71 -12.84
N ASN A 109 2.88 14.99 -12.45
CA ASN A 109 2.00 13.99 -11.83
C ASN A 109 0.57 14.00 -12.38
N VAL A 110 0.34 14.57 -13.57
CA VAL A 110 -1.01 14.62 -14.15
C VAL A 110 -1.38 13.22 -14.70
N PRO A 111 -2.43 12.56 -14.16
CA PRO A 111 -2.87 11.25 -14.65
C PRO A 111 -3.30 11.29 -16.11
N GLY A 112 -2.92 10.29 -16.89
CA GLY A 112 -3.18 10.21 -18.33
C GLY A 112 -2.29 11.11 -19.19
N VAL A 113 -1.35 11.84 -18.59
CA VAL A 113 -0.42 12.74 -19.30
C VAL A 113 1.02 12.43 -18.92
N ASP A 114 1.32 12.46 -17.62
CA ASP A 114 2.66 12.25 -17.05
C ASP A 114 2.80 10.87 -16.40
N VAL A 115 1.71 10.36 -15.83
CA VAL A 115 1.62 9.06 -15.14
C VAL A 115 0.34 8.32 -15.54
N PRO A 116 0.26 6.99 -15.40
CA PRO A 116 -0.96 6.24 -15.68
C PRO A 116 -2.14 6.66 -14.79
N TYR A 117 -3.38 6.39 -15.23
CA TYR A 117 -4.55 6.63 -14.40
C TYR A 117 -4.56 5.74 -13.15
N PRO A 118 -4.90 6.29 -11.97
CA PRO A 118 -5.09 5.48 -10.79
C PRO A 118 -6.26 4.51 -10.98
N PHE A 119 -6.24 3.39 -10.27
CA PHE A 119 -7.32 2.43 -10.31
C PHE A 119 -7.49 1.70 -8.99
N GLU A 120 -8.70 1.18 -8.79
CA GLU A 120 -9.04 0.33 -7.67
C GLU A 120 -9.21 -1.11 -8.14
N GLY A 121 -8.74 -2.06 -7.32
CA GLY A 121 -9.04 -3.47 -7.47
C GLY A 121 -9.64 -4.05 -6.19
N SER A 122 -10.57 -4.98 -6.35
CA SER A 122 -11.13 -5.74 -5.24
C SER A 122 -10.20 -6.89 -4.85
N MET A 123 -10.15 -7.22 -3.56
CA MET A 123 -9.51 -8.42 -3.06
C MET A 123 -10.29 -8.98 -1.86
N SER A 124 -9.99 -10.19 -1.44
CA SER A 124 -10.58 -10.78 -0.25
C SER A 124 -9.53 -11.62 0.45
N THR A 125 -8.81 -10.99 1.37
CA THR A 125 -7.75 -11.66 2.13
C THR A 125 -7.96 -11.43 3.62
N VAL A 126 -7.91 -12.51 4.39
CA VAL A 126 -7.87 -12.46 5.85
C VAL A 126 -6.40 -12.47 6.29
N VAL A 127 -6.01 -11.46 7.07
CA VAL A 127 -4.73 -11.41 7.77
C VAL A 127 -5.01 -11.67 9.23
N LYS A 128 -4.58 -12.84 9.72
CA LYS A 128 -4.80 -13.20 11.12
C LYS A 128 -3.97 -12.30 12.01
N ALA A 129 -4.53 -11.88 13.14
CA ALA A 129 -3.84 -11.01 14.06
C ALA A 129 -2.59 -11.72 14.65
N GLY A 130 -1.47 -11.00 14.67
CA GLY A 130 -0.15 -11.54 15.04
C GLY A 130 0.53 -12.34 13.93
N SER A 131 0.00 -12.32 12.69
CA SER A 131 0.60 -13.03 11.55
C SER A 131 0.72 -12.14 10.31
N THR A 132 1.38 -12.70 9.30
CA THR A 132 1.48 -12.12 7.96
C THR A 132 0.66 -12.91 6.94
N ALA A 133 0.29 -12.26 5.84
CA ALA A 133 -0.33 -12.87 4.68
C ALA A 133 0.28 -12.28 3.40
N SER A 134 0.58 -13.13 2.43
CA SER A 134 1.06 -12.71 1.11
C SER A 134 -0.10 -12.57 0.14
N VAL A 135 -0.21 -11.43 -0.55
CA VAL A 135 -1.26 -11.15 -1.52
C VAL A 135 -0.65 -10.75 -2.86
N SER A 136 -1.13 -11.36 -3.94
CA SER A 136 -0.81 -10.95 -5.31
C SER A 136 -1.94 -10.09 -5.88
N PHE A 137 -1.60 -8.98 -6.51
CA PHE A 137 -2.55 -8.03 -7.07
C PHE A 137 -2.00 -7.39 -8.34
N ILE A 138 -2.88 -6.84 -9.17
CA ILE A 138 -2.47 -6.10 -10.37
C ILE A 138 -1.92 -4.75 -9.93
N ILE A 139 -0.74 -4.38 -10.41
CA ILE A 139 -0.15 -3.06 -10.13
C ILE A 139 -0.06 -2.20 -11.39
N VAL A 140 -0.12 -2.79 -12.58
CA VAL A 140 -0.25 -2.09 -13.86
C VAL A 140 -1.27 -2.84 -14.70
N ARG A 141 -2.34 -2.16 -15.14
CA ARG A 141 -3.37 -2.78 -15.99
C ARG A 141 -2.93 -2.80 -17.44
N GLU A 142 -3.36 -3.81 -18.21
CA GLU A 142 -3.18 -3.83 -19.67
C GLU A 142 -3.74 -2.59 -20.36
N VAL A 143 -4.90 -2.08 -19.94
CA VAL A 143 -5.51 -0.87 -20.52
C VAL A 143 -4.63 0.37 -20.32
N ALA A 144 -3.86 0.43 -19.24
CA ALA A 144 -2.95 1.55 -18.99
C ALA A 144 -1.78 1.57 -19.99
N LYS A 145 -1.39 0.40 -20.52
CA LYS A 145 -0.33 0.26 -21.54
C LYS A 145 -0.79 0.73 -22.93
N LEU A 146 -2.11 0.86 -23.13
CA LEU A 146 -2.74 1.37 -24.35
C LEU A 146 -3.09 2.87 -24.31
N GLU A 147 -2.74 3.56 -23.22
CA GLU A 147 -3.06 4.96 -23.00
C GLU A 147 -1.76 5.77 -22.74
N PRO A 148 -1.75 7.09 -23.01
CA PRO A 148 -0.65 7.94 -22.54
C PRO A 148 -0.56 7.90 -21.00
N PRO A 149 0.66 8.00 -20.43
CA PRO A 149 1.95 8.20 -21.09
C PRO A 149 2.57 6.93 -21.67
N LEU A 150 2.13 5.72 -21.26
CA LEU A 150 2.82 4.47 -21.56
C LEU A 150 2.84 4.16 -23.06
N LEU A 151 1.75 4.44 -23.76
CA LEU A 151 1.66 4.24 -25.21
C LEU A 151 2.79 4.95 -25.99
N ARG A 152 3.33 6.06 -25.46
CA ARG A 152 4.42 6.81 -26.12
C ARG A 152 5.78 6.12 -26.04
N LEU A 153 5.92 5.11 -25.18
CA LEU A 153 7.15 4.35 -25.01
C LEU A 153 7.29 3.21 -26.04
N VAL A 154 6.19 2.84 -26.71
CA VAL A 154 6.16 1.72 -27.67
C VAL A 154 7.17 1.92 -28.81
N ASP A 155 7.24 3.12 -29.38
CA ASP A 155 8.12 3.43 -30.53
C ASP A 155 9.47 4.04 -30.13
N LEU A 156 9.92 3.86 -28.87
CA LEU A 156 11.13 4.50 -28.34
C LEU A 156 11.13 6.04 -28.56
N GLY A 157 10.01 6.68 -28.23
CA GLY A 157 9.81 8.13 -28.38
C GLY A 157 10.71 9.01 -27.49
N ALA A 158 10.21 10.19 -27.06
CA ALA A 158 11.03 11.20 -26.37
C ALA A 158 11.58 10.79 -24.97
N GLU A 159 11.08 9.71 -24.38
CA GLU A 159 11.50 9.16 -23.08
C GLU A 159 11.73 7.65 -23.28
N VAL A 160 12.95 7.16 -23.00
CA VAL A 160 13.31 5.73 -23.22
C VAL A 160 12.81 4.85 -22.06
N VAL A 161 12.75 5.42 -20.85
CA VAL A 161 12.26 4.76 -19.64
C VAL A 161 11.47 5.77 -18.83
N LEU A 162 10.24 5.43 -18.46
CA LEU A 162 9.43 6.20 -17.53
C LEU A 162 9.55 5.59 -16.12
N ALA A 163 10.10 6.35 -15.18
CA ALA A 163 10.19 5.94 -13.78
C ALA A 163 9.05 6.56 -12.95
N CYS A 164 8.25 5.71 -12.32
CA CYS A 164 7.14 6.11 -11.45
C CYS A 164 7.24 5.39 -10.11
N THR A 165 6.79 6.03 -9.04
CA THR A 165 6.48 5.38 -7.77
C THR A 165 4.99 5.06 -7.75
N ALA A 166 4.65 3.78 -7.69
CA ALA A 166 3.30 3.33 -7.39
C ALA A 166 3.09 3.38 -5.87
N LYS A 167 2.09 4.14 -5.45
CA LYS A 167 1.53 4.11 -4.10
C LYS A 167 0.33 3.19 -4.09
N VAL A 168 0.39 2.14 -3.26
CA VAL A 168 -0.65 1.13 -3.11
C VAL A 168 -1.30 1.28 -1.74
N GLU A 169 -2.57 1.65 -1.70
CA GLU A 169 -3.33 1.82 -0.47
C GLU A 169 -4.28 0.63 -0.30
N PHE A 170 -4.02 -0.22 0.70
CA PHE A 170 -4.87 -1.35 1.06
C PHE A 170 -5.93 -0.89 2.05
N TYR A 171 -7.17 -1.30 1.80
CA TYR A 171 -8.32 -0.98 2.65
C TYR A 171 -9.00 -2.27 3.10
N GLY A 172 -9.39 -2.28 4.38
CA GLY A 172 -10.05 -3.42 4.98
C GLY A 172 -10.83 -3.03 6.22
N HIS A 173 -11.23 -4.03 6.98
CA HIS A 173 -11.84 -3.85 8.28
C HIS A 173 -11.48 -5.01 9.21
N ASP A 174 -11.56 -4.80 10.52
CA ASP A 174 -11.58 -5.90 11.49
C ASP A 174 -12.89 -6.70 11.37
N THR A 175 -12.98 -7.84 12.06
CA THR A 175 -14.21 -8.66 12.07
C THR A 175 -15.43 -7.96 12.69
N THR A 176 -15.21 -6.88 13.43
CA THR A 176 -16.25 -6.03 14.02
C THR A 176 -16.60 -4.82 13.15
N ASN A 177 -16.12 -4.82 11.90
CA ASN A 177 -16.37 -3.83 10.87
C ASN A 177 -15.76 -2.44 11.14
N ARG A 178 -14.62 -2.37 11.85
CA ARG A 178 -13.84 -1.14 12.03
C ARG A 178 -12.79 -1.05 10.93
N THR A 179 -12.73 0.08 10.24
CA THR A 179 -11.89 0.25 9.05
C THR A 179 -10.41 0.22 9.39
N VAL A 180 -9.60 -0.41 8.54
CA VAL A 180 -8.15 -0.36 8.59
C VAL A 180 -7.59 0.04 7.23
N LYS A 181 -6.43 0.67 7.24
CA LYS A 181 -5.73 1.10 6.03
C LYS A 181 -4.24 0.89 6.20
N ALA A 182 -3.57 0.47 5.13
CA ALA A 182 -2.11 0.42 5.06
C ALA A 182 -1.64 0.92 3.70
N THR A 183 -0.45 1.52 3.64
CA THR A 183 0.11 2.05 2.39
C THR A 183 1.47 1.43 2.12
N GLY A 184 1.64 0.87 0.92
CA GLY A 184 2.92 0.40 0.39
C GLY A 184 3.35 1.24 -0.81
N TYR A 185 4.63 1.16 -1.14
CA TYR A 185 5.21 1.84 -2.29
C TYR A 185 6.06 0.86 -3.10
N LEU A 186 6.03 1.00 -4.42
CA LEU A 186 6.90 0.25 -5.33
C LEU A 186 7.39 1.17 -6.44
N THR A 187 8.68 1.16 -6.72
CA THR A 187 9.22 1.84 -7.90
C THR A 187 8.98 0.98 -9.13
N ILE A 188 8.44 1.59 -10.18
CA ILE A 188 8.16 0.96 -11.46
C ILE A 188 8.94 1.69 -12.55
N TYR A 189 9.66 0.92 -13.35
CA TYR A 189 10.31 1.38 -14.57
C TYR A 189 9.53 0.82 -15.76
N PHE A 190 8.91 1.70 -16.53
CA PHE A 190 8.23 1.35 -17.77
C PHE A 190 9.17 1.53 -18.94
N ALA A 191 9.33 0.49 -19.74
CA ALA A 191 10.09 0.50 -20.99
C ALA A 191 9.59 -0.63 -21.91
N ASN A 192 10.32 -0.89 -23.00
CA ASN A 192 10.25 -2.15 -23.73
C ASN A 192 11.60 -2.85 -23.52
N TYR A 193 11.68 -3.70 -22.51
CA TYR A 193 12.83 -4.52 -22.22
C TYR A 193 12.96 -5.61 -23.29
N ALA A 194 14.19 -6.09 -23.51
CA ALA A 194 14.43 -7.21 -24.40
C ALA A 194 13.99 -8.49 -23.68
N ASP A 195 12.97 -9.17 -24.20
CA ASP A 195 12.59 -10.48 -23.69
C ASP A 195 13.61 -11.53 -24.15
N GLU A 196 14.02 -12.45 -23.27
CA GLU A 196 14.61 -13.70 -23.75
C GLU A 196 13.54 -14.45 -24.55
N GLU A 197 13.77 -14.70 -25.84
CA GLU A 197 12.93 -15.60 -26.62
C GLU A 197 12.86 -16.94 -25.87
N ALA A 198 11.66 -17.30 -25.41
CA ALA A 198 11.42 -18.60 -24.82
C ALA A 198 11.88 -19.67 -25.83
N GLN A 199 12.96 -20.38 -25.52
CA GLN A 199 13.44 -21.45 -26.37
C GLN A 199 12.30 -22.46 -26.55
N PRO A 200 11.98 -22.87 -27.79
CA PRO A 200 10.96 -23.88 -28.00
C PRO A 200 11.37 -25.16 -27.25
N PRO A 201 10.41 -25.89 -26.65
CA PRO A 201 10.72 -27.15 -25.97
C PRO A 201 11.37 -28.10 -26.98
N THR A 202 12.59 -28.55 -26.66
CA THR A 202 13.32 -29.59 -27.40
C THR A 202 12.64 -30.94 -27.33
#